data_AF-A0A6V7L6J7-F1
#
_entry.id   AF-A0A6V7L6J7-F1
#
_cell.length_a   1.000
_cell.length_b   1.000
_cell.length_c   1.000
_cell.angle_alpha   90.00
_cell.angle_beta   90.00
_cell.angle_gamma   90.00
#
_symmetry.space_group_name_H-M   'P 1'
#
loop_
_entity.id
_entity.type
_entity.pdbx_description
1 polymer ?
#
loop_
_entity_poly.entity_id
_entity_poly.type
_entity_poly.pdbx_seq_one_letter_code
_entity_poly.pdbx_strand_id
1 'polypeptide(L)' 'LVAKLEEKSPDQVDVFKTNMNKVMKDILGRFKELQFFTGESMDIDGLVGLMEYREIDGVSTPVLMFFKHGLEEEKF' A
#
# COMPACT_ATOMS: atom_id res chain seq x y z
N LEU A 1 11.07 5.43 1.95
CA LEU A 1 10.52 4.99 0.65
C LEU A 1 10.92 5.91 -0.51
N VAL A 2 10.66 7.21 -0.45
CA VAL A 2 11.01 8.15 -1.55
C VAL A 2 12.51 8.17 -1.86
N ALA A 3 13.38 8.24 -0.84
CA ALA A 3 14.84 8.19 -1.03
C ALA A 3 15.33 6.87 -1.68
N LYS A 4 14.80 5.72 -1.24
CA LYS A 4 15.10 4.41 -1.85
C LYS A 4 14.61 4.33 -3.31
N LEU A 5 13.49 4.99 -3.62
CA LEU A 5 12.95 5.06 -4.98
C LEU A 5 13.77 5.99 -5.88
N GLU A 6 14.25 7.11 -5.34
CA GLU A 6 15.14 8.04 -6.03
C GLU A 6 16.45 7.36 -6.43
N GLU A 7 16.97 6.44 -5.61
CA GLU A 7 18.16 5.64 -5.95
C GLU A 7 17.88 4.54 -6.98
N LYS A 8 16.79 3.78 -6.85
CA LYS A 8 16.52 2.63 -7.74
C LYS A 8 15.85 3.00 -9.06
N SER A 9 14.99 4.02 -9.09
CA SER A 9 14.17 4.38 -10.26
C SER A 9 13.62 5.81 -10.13
N PRO A 10 14.45 6.83 -10.42
CA PRO A 10 14.07 8.24 -10.25
C PRO A 10 12.83 8.62 -11.07
N ASP A 11 12.65 8.05 -12.27
CA ASP A 11 11.48 8.30 -13.12
C ASP A 11 10.15 7.82 -12.49
N GLN A 12 10.20 6.88 -11.56
CA GLN A 12 9.03 6.38 -10.86
C GLN A 12 8.72 7.18 -9.59
N VAL A 13 9.59 8.09 -9.17
CA VAL A 13 9.40 8.91 -7.96
C VAL A 13 8.23 9.87 -8.14
N ASP A 14 8.14 10.55 -9.28
CA ASP A 14 7.04 11.48 -9.57
C ASP A 14 5.71 10.74 -9.72
N VAL A 15 5.72 9.58 -10.38
CA VAL A 15 4.55 8.70 -10.51
C VAL A 15 4.12 8.19 -9.14
N PHE A 16 5.07 7.80 -8.29
CA PHE A 16 4.81 7.33 -6.93
C PHE A 16 4.23 8.46 -6.07
N LYS A 17 4.81 9.65 -6.05
CA LYS A 17 4.28 10.81 -5.30
C LYS A 17 2.86 11.18 -5.75
N THR A 18 2.61 11.16 -7.07
CA THR A 18 1.30 11.48 -7.63
C THR A 18 0.25 10.42 -7.28
N ASN A 19 0.59 9.14 -7.45
CA ASN A 19 -0.31 8.04 -7.14
C ASN A 19 -0.55 7.89 -5.64
N MET A 20 0.49 8.07 -4.81
CA MET A 20 0.37 8.03 -3.36
C MET A 20 -0.58 9.14 -2.87
N ASN A 21 -0.52 10.35 -3.41
CA ASN A 21 -1.49 11.41 -3.07
C ASN A 21 -2.94 11.03 -3.42
N LYS A 22 -3.16 10.39 -4.59
CA LYS A 22 -4.49 9.92 -4.98
C LYS A 22 -4.99 8.79 -4.07
N VAL A 23 -4.13 7.80 -3.83
CA VAL A 23 -4.41 6.63 -2.99
C VAL A 23 -4.67 7.06 -1.55
N MET A 24 -3.88 7.98 -0.98
CA MET A 24 -4.10 8.52 0.36
C MET A 24 -5.45 9.23 0.48
N LYS A 25 -5.88 10.00 -0.54
CA LYS A 25 -7.21 10.62 -0.54
C LYS A 25 -8.34 9.58 -0.56
N ASP A 26 -8.19 8.53 -1.35
CA ASP A 26 -9.17 7.44 -1.43
C ASP A 26 -9.24 6.67 -0.10
N ILE A 27 -8.06 6.34 0.47
CA ILE A 27 -7.92 5.70 1.78
C ILE A 27 -8.58 6.55 2.87
N LEU A 28 -8.37 7.86 2.90
CA LEU A 28 -8.99 8.74 3.88
C LEU A 28 -10.52 8.79 3.73
N GLY A 29 -11.03 8.71 2.50
CA GLY A 29 -12.47 8.62 2.23
C GLY A 29 -13.08 7.29 2.70
N ARG A 30 -12.30 6.20 2.59
CA ARG A 30 -12.71 4.83 2.93
C ARG A 30 -12.11 4.32 4.24
N PHE A 31 -11.59 5.23 5.06
CA PHE A 31 -10.79 4.89 6.25
C PHE A 31 -11.55 4.00 7.24
N LYS A 32 -12.88 4.11 7.28
CA LYS A 32 -13.75 3.29 8.15
C LYS A 32 -13.93 1.86 7.67
N GLU A 33 -13.78 1.62 6.37
CA GLU A 33 -13.99 0.32 5.73
C GLU A 33 -12.65 -0.42 5.52
N LEU A 34 -11.56 0.34 5.46
CA LEU A 34 -10.21 -0.17 5.33
C LEU A 34 -9.66 -0.56 6.70
N GLN A 35 -9.18 -1.79 6.81
CA GLN A 35 -8.38 -2.24 7.95
C GLN A 35 -6.89 -2.06 7.64
N PHE A 36 -6.16 -1.49 8.59
CA PHE A 36 -4.73 -1.24 8.47
C PHE A 36 -3.95 -2.30 9.24
N PHE A 37 -2.99 -2.94 8.57
CA PHE A 37 -2.12 -3.95 9.15
C PHE A 37 -0.68 -3.48 9.06
N THR A 38 0.06 -3.58 10.16
CA THR A 38 1.51 -3.43 10.17
C THR A 38 2.15 -4.82 10.10
N GLY A 39 3.35 -4.93 9.53
CA GLY A 39 4.11 -6.18 9.51
C GLY A 39 4.50 -6.67 10.91
N GLU A 40 5.18 -7.82 10.99
CA GLU A 40 5.59 -8.46 12.25
C GLU A 40 6.43 -7.55 13.16
N SER A 41 7.20 -6.64 12.58
CA SER A 41 8.00 -5.66 13.32
C SER A 41 7.18 -4.54 13.98
N MET A 42 5.86 -4.48 13.72
CA MET A 42 4.95 -3.41 14.15
C MET A 42 5.51 -1.99 13.93
N ASP A 43 6.31 -1.84 12.88
CA ASP A 43 6.98 -0.58 12.57
C ASP A 43 5.97 0.38 11.91
N ILE A 44 5.67 1.47 12.61
CA ILE A 44 4.75 2.52 12.17
C ILE A 44 5.35 3.40 11.07
N ASP A 45 6.69 3.42 10.94
CA ASP A 45 7.41 4.07 9.83
C ASP A 45 7.58 3.11 8.63
N GLY A 46 7.19 1.83 8.81
CA GLY A 46 7.26 0.76 7.84
C GLY A 46 6.09 0.71 6.85
N LEU A 47 6.00 -0.40 6.12
CA LEU A 47 4.94 -0.63 5.15
C LEU A 47 3.65 -1.04 5.85
N VAL A 48 2.59 -0.26 5.66
CA VAL A 48 1.24 -0.59 6.12
C VAL A 48 0.50 -1.32 5.01
N GLY A 49 0.03 -2.53 5.31
CA GLY A 49 -0.90 -3.29 4.48
C GLY A 49 -2.32 -2.77 4.67
N LEU A 50 -3.04 -2.57 3.56
CA LEU A 50 -4.43 -2.13 3.57
C LEU A 50 -5.30 -3.33 3.24
N MET A 51 -6.28 -3.66 4.06
CA MET A 51 -7.27 -4.69 3.74
C MET A 51 -8.64 -4.06 3.56
N GLU A 52 -9.27 -4.33 2.42
CA GLU A 52 -10.68 -4.08 2.22
C GLU A 52 -11.44 -5.40 2.06
N TYR A 53 -12.67 -5.47 2.54
CA TYR A 53 -13.57 -6.55 2.18
C TYR A 53 -14.38 -6.11 0.97
N ARG A 54 -14.12 -6.73 -0.18
CA ARG A 54 -14.89 -6.47 -1.40
C ARG A 54 -15.91 -7.59 -1.57
N GLU A 55 -17.16 -7.22 -1.79
CA GLU A 55 -18.20 -8.18 -2.15
C GLU A 55 -18.02 -8.55 -3.62
N ILE A 56 -17.58 -9.79 -3.85
CA ILE A 56 -17.46 -10.37 -5.19
C ILE A 56 -18.35 -11.61 -5.17
N ASP A 57 -19.36 -11.63 -6.03
CA ASP A 57 -20.33 -12.73 -6.13
C ASP A 57 -21.08 -13.05 -4.80
N GLY A 58 -21.37 -12.03 -3.99
CA GLY A 58 -22.08 -12.18 -2.70
C GLY A 58 -21.21 -12.75 -1.57
N VAL A 59 -19.91 -12.89 -1.80
CA VAL A 59 -18.93 -13.36 -0.80
C VAL A 59 -18.00 -12.20 -0.43
N SER A 60 -17.93 -11.90 0.87
CA SER A 60 -17.00 -10.92 1.43
C SER A 60 -15.56 -11.42 1.28
N THR A 61 -14.89 -11.02 0.20
CA THR A 61 -13.51 -11.43 -0.08
C THR A 61 -12.55 -10.38 0.47
N PRO A 62 -11.65 -10.73 1.40
CA PRO A 62 -10.61 -9.82 1.86
C PRO A 62 -9.57 -9.62 0.76
N VAL A 63 -9.37 -8.36 0.36
CA VAL A 63 -8.35 -7.93 -0.59
C VAL A 63 -7.30 -7.16 0.19
N LEU A 64 -6.10 -7.74 0.28
CA LEU A 64 -4.95 -7.04 0.83
C LEU A 64 -4.19 -6.31 -0.28
N MET A 65 -3.97 -5.01 -0.06
CA MET A 65 -3.22 -4.12 -0.93
C MET A 65 -1.93 -3.71 -0.24
N PHE A 66 -0.82 -3.88 -0.96
CA PHE A 66 0.50 -3.48 -0.51
C PHE A 66 1.14 -2.55 -1.54
N PHE A 67 1.96 -1.61 -1.06
CA PHE A 67 2.72 -0.74 -1.94
C PHE A 67 3.85 -1.53 -2.59
N LYS A 68 3.73 -1.83 -3.89
CA LYS A 68 4.74 -2.54 -4.69
C LYS A 68 6.15 -1.96 -4.50
N HIS A 69 6.25 -0.64 -4.46
CA HIS A 69 7.50 0.10 -4.29
C HIS A 69 8.17 -0.05 -2.91
N GLY A 70 7.45 -0.55 -1.91
CA GLY A 70 8.00 -0.86 -0.59
C GLY A 70 8.23 -2.35 -0.35
N LEU A 71 7.99 -3.20 -1.35
CA LEU A 71 8.26 -4.63 -1.30
C LEU A 71 9.48 -4.94 -2.16
N GLU A 72 10.37 -5.78 -1.64
CA GLU A 72 11.44 -6.40 -2.42
C GLU A 72 11.01 -7.85 -2.69
N GLU A 73 11.02 -8.25 -3.97
CA GLU A 73 10.72 -9.62 -4.36
C GLU A 73 11.92 -10.51 -4.04
N GLU A 74 11.70 -11.56 -3.26
CA GLU A 74 12.68 -12.62 -3.03
C GLU A 74 12.09 -13.92 -3.60
N LYS A 75 12.88 -14.60 -4.44
CA LYS A 75 12.48 -15.84 -5.09
C LYS A 75 13.27 -16.98 -4.45
N PHE A 76 12.57 -17.79 -3.65
CA PHE A 76 13.09 -19.03 -3.08
C PHE A 76 13.01 -20.19 -4.07
#